data_AF-A0A9E0IPM6-F1
#
_entry.id   AF-A0A9E0IPM6-F1
#
_cell.length_a   1.000
_cell.length_b   1.000
_cell.length_c   1.000
_cell.angle_alpha   90.00
_cell.angle_beta   90.00
_cell.angle_gamma   90.00
#
_symmetry.space_group_name_H-M   'P 1'
#
loop_
_entity.id
_entity.type
_entity.pdbx_description
1 polymer ?
#
loop_
_entity_poly.entity_id
_entity_poly.type
_entity_poly.pdbx_seq_one_letter_code
_entity_poly.pdbx_strand_id
1 'polypeptide(L)'
;MNGHDADQGAARARVSLPPLSGLARVRLWISYQRYAGLLLAGPIAVAITTVMLAPWWLTALTSAGGLVPLRFGLEVAGRWPRKLRATRLAMARIARGRFAPSSVRAYCGDPCFRVVAAEILARAGYDGAQRRRLVAEFRRELRAADRQVVYFDYQNQPLEEPR
;
A
#
# COMPACT_ATOMS: atom_id res chain seq x y z
N MET A 1 19.63 47.85 9.33
CA MET A 1 19.87 46.43 9.65
C MET A 1 18.75 45.61 9.03
N ASN A 2 19.15 44.70 8.13
CA ASN A 2 18.44 43.54 7.54
C ASN A 2 17.13 43.82 6.77
N GLY A 3 17.05 43.81 5.43
CA GLY A 3 18.00 43.38 4.41
C GLY A 3 17.96 41.86 4.11
N HIS A 4 16.79 41.23 3.97
CA HIS A 4 16.73 39.77 3.67
C HIS A 4 15.53 39.24 2.85
N ASP A 5 14.75 40.07 2.13
CA ASP A 5 13.54 39.58 1.41
C ASP A 5 13.60 39.64 -0.13
N ALA A 6 14.76 39.89 -0.74
CA ALA A 6 14.81 40.25 -2.16
C ALA A 6 15.24 39.15 -3.15
N ASP A 7 15.48 37.89 -2.74
CA ASP A 7 16.12 36.91 -3.67
C ASP A 7 15.57 35.47 -3.63
N GLN A 8 14.25 35.29 -3.47
CA GLN A 8 13.58 33.99 -3.72
C GLN A 8 12.93 33.92 -5.11
N GLY A 9 13.40 34.77 -6.03
CA GLY A 9 13.03 34.80 -7.46
C GLY A 9 13.84 33.84 -8.34
N ALA A 10 14.63 32.94 -7.76
CA ALA A 10 15.45 31.99 -8.51
C ALA A 10 14.57 30.93 -9.19
N ALA A 11 14.32 31.16 -10.48
CA ALA A 11 14.17 30.15 -11.53
C ALA A 11 13.42 28.87 -11.11
N ARG A 12 12.09 28.89 -11.25
CA ARG A 12 11.26 27.68 -11.34
C ARG A 12 11.68 26.90 -12.59
N ALA A 13 12.78 26.15 -12.48
CA ALA A 13 13.12 25.10 -13.41
C ALA A 13 11.88 24.22 -13.52
N ARG A 14 11.23 24.22 -14.69
CA ARG A 14 10.19 23.26 -14.99
C ARG A 14 10.88 21.91 -14.97
N VAL A 15 10.84 21.23 -13.83
CA VAL A 15 11.31 19.86 -13.69
C VAL A 15 10.36 19.02 -14.55
N SER A 16 10.74 18.83 -15.81
CA SER A 16 10.18 17.84 -16.70
C SER A 16 10.45 16.48 -16.04
N LEU A 17 9.44 15.99 -15.31
CA LEU A 17 9.50 14.64 -14.78
C LEU A 17 9.79 13.70 -15.96
N PRO A 18 10.84 12.85 -15.88
CA PRO A 18 11.03 11.83 -16.89
C PRO A 18 9.73 11.00 -16.95
N PRO A 19 9.19 10.76 -18.16
CA PRO A 19 8.04 9.88 -18.29
C PRO A 19 8.37 8.57 -17.57
N LEU A 20 7.42 8.04 -16.81
CA LEU A 20 7.56 6.71 -16.21
C LEU A 20 7.99 5.74 -17.31
N SER A 21 9.28 5.39 -17.33
CA SER A 21 9.82 4.49 -18.34
C SER A 21 9.01 3.20 -18.30
N GLY A 22 8.81 2.57 -19.46
CA GLY A 22 8.07 1.30 -19.53
C GLY A 22 8.61 0.29 -18.51
N LEU A 23 9.93 0.26 -18.34
CA LEU A 23 10.65 -0.53 -17.34
C LEU A 23 10.27 -0.20 -15.89
N ALA A 24 10.15 1.07 -15.51
CA ALA A 24 9.72 1.43 -14.16
C ALA A 24 8.27 1.00 -13.87
N ARG A 25 7.39 1.08 -14.88
CA ARG A 25 6.02 0.55 -14.81
C ARG A 25 5.99 -0.96 -14.66
N VAL A 26 6.77 -1.68 -15.47
CA VAL A 26 6.88 -3.14 -15.42
C VAL A 26 7.47 -3.61 -14.10
N ARG A 27 8.54 -2.96 -13.60
CA ARG A 27 9.13 -3.31 -12.29
C ARG A 27 8.16 -3.10 -11.13
N LEU A 28 7.39 -2.01 -11.17
CA LEU A 28 6.31 -1.77 -10.19
C LEU A 28 5.24 -2.86 -10.29
N TRP A 29 4.84 -3.20 -11.51
CA TRP A 29 3.83 -4.22 -11.76
C TRP A 29 4.31 -5.60 -11.29
N ILE A 30 5.56 -6.00 -11.57
CA ILE A 30 6.13 -7.28 -11.12
C ILE A 30 6.24 -7.34 -9.60
N SER A 31 6.78 -6.31 -8.94
CA SER A 31 6.82 -6.28 -7.47
C SER A 31 5.43 -6.37 -6.85
N TYR A 32 4.41 -5.85 -7.56
CA TYR A 32 3.04 -5.89 -7.13
C TYR A 32 2.38 -7.26 -7.33
N GLN A 33 2.52 -7.84 -8.52
CA GLN A 33 2.01 -9.16 -8.85
C GLN A 33 2.72 -10.27 -8.08
N ARG A 34 3.94 -10.06 -7.58
CA ARG A 34 4.60 -11.02 -6.68
C ARG A 34 3.79 -11.28 -5.41
N TYR A 35 3.16 -10.25 -4.85
CA TYR A 35 2.39 -10.38 -3.62
C TYR A 35 1.01 -10.98 -3.88
N ALA A 36 0.34 -10.56 -4.97
CA ALA A 36 -0.92 -11.16 -5.40
C ALA A 36 -0.72 -12.63 -5.81
N GLY A 37 0.37 -12.93 -6.53
CA GLY A 37 0.77 -14.26 -6.93
C GLY A 37 1.05 -15.16 -5.73
N LEU A 38 1.75 -14.68 -4.69
CA LEU A 38 1.92 -15.42 -3.44
C LEU A 38 0.59 -15.72 -2.74
N LEU A 39 -0.33 -14.74 -2.71
CA LEU A 39 -1.66 -14.90 -2.14
C LEU A 39 -2.54 -15.89 -2.91
N LEU A 40 -2.36 -15.99 -4.23
CA LEU A 40 -3.08 -16.92 -5.09
C LEU A 40 -2.42 -18.31 -5.13
N ALA A 41 -1.09 -18.38 -5.04
CA ALA A 41 -0.35 -19.63 -5.11
C ALA A 41 -0.73 -20.61 -3.99
N GLY A 42 -0.96 -20.12 -2.77
CA GLY A 42 -1.41 -20.94 -1.64
C GLY A 42 -2.72 -21.68 -1.92
N PRO A 43 -3.85 -20.98 -2.14
CA PRO A 43 -5.13 -21.61 -2.41
C PRO A 43 -5.13 -22.43 -3.71
N ILE A 44 -4.38 -22.02 -4.74
CA ILE A 44 -4.22 -22.81 -5.97
C ILE A 44 -3.48 -24.12 -5.67
N ALA A 45 -2.38 -24.07 -4.93
CA ALA A 45 -1.61 -25.26 -4.56
C ALA A 45 -2.47 -26.21 -3.74
N VAL A 46 -3.19 -25.70 -2.73
CA VAL A 46 -4.14 -26.50 -1.94
C VAL A 46 -5.16 -27.14 -2.87
N ALA A 47 -5.85 -26.37 -3.72
CA ALA A 47 -6.85 -26.88 -4.64
C ALA A 47 -6.32 -27.98 -5.57
N ILE A 48 -5.13 -27.79 -6.15
CA ILE A 48 -4.49 -28.81 -7.01
C ILE A 48 -4.20 -30.08 -6.19
N THR A 49 -3.64 -29.94 -4.99
CA THR A 49 -3.36 -31.08 -4.11
C THR A 49 -4.63 -31.81 -3.70
N THR A 50 -5.71 -31.11 -3.34
CA THR A 50 -6.99 -31.76 -2.98
C THR A 50 -7.65 -32.44 -4.17
N VAL A 51 -7.57 -31.88 -5.38
CA VAL A 51 -8.12 -32.52 -6.59
C VAL A 51 -7.36 -33.80 -6.94
N MET A 52 -6.04 -33.85 -6.74
CA MET A 52 -5.23 -35.02 -7.11
C MET A 52 -5.27 -36.15 -6.07
N LEU A 53 -5.39 -35.81 -4.78
CA LEU A 53 -5.17 -36.77 -3.68
C LEU A 53 -6.40 -37.04 -2.82
N ALA A 54 -7.44 -36.20 -2.89
CA ALA A 54 -8.58 -36.30 -1.98
C ALA A 54 -9.86 -36.78 -2.69
N PRO A 55 -10.77 -37.45 -1.97
CA PRO A 55 -12.08 -37.81 -2.50
C PRO A 55 -12.92 -36.56 -2.82
N TRP A 56 -13.81 -36.70 -3.80
CA TRP A 56 -14.60 -35.61 -4.41
C TRP A 56 -15.33 -34.69 -3.42
N TRP A 57 -15.76 -35.22 -2.27
CA TRP A 57 -16.45 -34.45 -1.22
C TRP A 57 -15.51 -33.48 -0.48
N LEU A 58 -14.25 -33.86 -0.28
CA LEU A 58 -13.20 -32.99 0.29
C LEU A 58 -12.80 -31.90 -0.71
N THR A 59 -12.81 -32.24 -2.01
CA THR A 59 -12.59 -31.28 -3.10
C THR A 59 -13.70 -30.23 -3.13
N ALA A 60 -14.97 -30.63 -2.96
CA ALA A 60 -16.10 -29.70 -2.88
C ALA A 60 -15.99 -28.75 -1.67
N LEU A 61 -15.63 -29.30 -0.49
CA LEU A 61 -15.48 -28.51 0.74
C LEU A 61 -14.32 -27.49 0.64
N THR A 62 -13.18 -27.91 0.09
CA THR A 62 -12.01 -27.02 -0.09
C THR A 62 -12.23 -26.01 -1.21
N SER A 63 -12.97 -26.36 -2.27
CA SER A 63 -13.37 -25.41 -3.31
C SER A 63 -14.26 -24.29 -2.78
N ALA A 64 -15.21 -24.62 -1.91
CA ALA A 64 -16.07 -23.63 -1.24
C ALA A 64 -15.25 -22.69 -0.33
N GLY A 65 -14.31 -23.23 0.44
CA GLY A 65 -13.42 -22.44 1.30
C GLY A 65 -12.39 -21.60 0.54
N GLY A 66 -11.94 -22.06 -0.63
CA GLY A 66 -10.92 -21.39 -1.46
C GLY A 66 -11.43 -20.17 -2.23
N LEU A 67 -12.74 -20.01 -2.39
CA LEU A 67 -13.35 -18.88 -3.11
C LEU A 67 -13.07 -17.53 -2.44
N VAL A 68 -13.08 -17.46 -1.11
CA VAL A 68 -12.84 -16.22 -0.35
C VAL A 68 -11.43 -15.66 -0.57
N PRO A 69 -10.34 -16.42 -0.33
CA PRO A 69 -8.98 -15.93 -0.59
C PRO A 69 -8.72 -15.67 -2.08
N LEU A 70 -9.32 -16.45 -2.98
CA LEU A 70 -9.21 -16.22 -4.43
C LEU A 70 -9.82 -14.88 -4.82
N ARG A 71 -11.04 -14.60 -4.35
CA ARG A 71 -11.74 -13.34 -4.63
C ARG A 71 -10.98 -12.15 -4.03
N PHE A 72 -10.46 -12.29 -2.81
CA PHE A 72 -9.62 -11.27 -2.18
C PHE A 72 -8.33 -11.01 -2.98
N GLY A 73 -7.65 -12.07 -3.45
CA GLY A 73 -6.47 -11.96 -4.31
C GLY A 73 -6.75 -11.23 -5.62
N LEU A 74 -7.90 -11.52 -6.26
CA LEU A 74 -8.36 -10.85 -7.48
C LEU A 74 -8.73 -9.37 -7.22
N GLU A 75 -9.44 -9.07 -6.13
CA GLU A 75 -9.74 -7.69 -5.74
C GLU A 75 -8.48 -6.88 -5.46
N VAL A 76 -7.46 -7.51 -4.84
CA VAL A 76 -6.14 -6.89 -4.64
C VAL A 76 -5.48 -6.65 -6.00
N ALA A 77 -5.48 -7.63 -6.91
CA ALA A 77 -4.93 -7.45 -8.26
C ALA A 77 -5.64 -6.31 -9.04
N GLY A 78 -6.96 -6.20 -8.90
CA GLY A 78 -7.81 -5.18 -9.53
C GLY A 78 -7.60 -3.74 -9.03
N ARG A 79 -6.92 -3.52 -7.89
CA ARG A 79 -6.64 -2.15 -7.35
C ARG A 79 -5.51 -1.41 -8.07
N TRP A 80 -4.93 -1.99 -9.11
CA TRP A 80 -3.85 -1.40 -9.92
C TRP A 80 -4.09 0.05 -10.40
N PRO A 81 -5.24 0.42 -11.02
CA PRO A 81 -5.48 1.79 -11.48
C PRO A 81 -5.48 2.80 -10.34
N ARG A 82 -6.01 2.43 -9.17
CA ARG A 82 -6.03 3.29 -7.98
C ARG A 82 -4.62 3.56 -7.46
N LYS A 83 -3.74 2.55 -7.51
CA LYS A 83 -2.31 2.66 -7.15
C LYS A 83 -1.53 3.53 -8.11
N LEU A 84 -1.74 3.33 -9.42
CA LEU A 84 -1.15 4.20 -10.44
C LEU A 84 -1.57 5.65 -10.26
N ARG A 85 -2.85 5.91 -9.97
CA ARG A 85 -3.35 7.27 -9.72
C ARG A 85 -2.67 7.91 -8.51
N ALA A 86 -2.53 7.17 -7.41
CA ALA A 86 -1.82 7.63 -6.21
C ALA A 86 -0.36 7.99 -6.51
N THR A 87 0.37 7.12 -7.21
CA THR A 87 1.77 7.37 -7.60
C THR A 87 1.88 8.57 -8.53
N ARG A 88 1.00 8.72 -9.54
CA ARG A 88 0.99 9.87 -10.45
C ARG A 88 0.73 11.17 -9.70
N LEU A 89 -0.22 11.19 -8.78
CA LEU A 89 -0.53 12.36 -7.97
C LEU A 89 0.65 12.75 -7.07
N ALA A 90 1.30 11.76 -6.46
CA ALA A 90 2.47 12.00 -5.63
C ALA A 90 3.65 12.54 -6.43
N MET A 91 3.93 11.98 -7.62
CA MET A 91 4.94 12.52 -8.53
C MET A 91 4.63 13.94 -8.96
N ALA A 92 3.37 14.25 -9.28
CA ALA A 92 2.96 15.62 -9.60
C ALA A 92 3.19 16.60 -8.43
N ARG A 93 3.03 16.15 -7.18
CA ARG A 93 3.35 16.95 -5.99
C ARG A 93 4.85 17.13 -5.80
N ILE A 94 5.66 16.08 -6.02
CA ILE A 94 7.12 16.13 -5.96
C ILE A 94 7.64 17.15 -6.98
N ALA A 95 7.17 17.07 -8.23
CA ALA A 95 7.56 18.02 -9.29
C ALA A 95 7.20 19.47 -8.99
N ARG A 96 6.12 19.71 -8.23
CA ARG A 96 5.69 21.04 -7.83
C ARG A 96 6.34 21.53 -6.53
N GLY A 97 7.25 20.76 -5.93
CA GLY A 97 7.85 21.06 -4.63
C GLY A 97 6.86 21.03 -3.45
N ARG A 98 5.67 20.47 -3.63
CA ARG A 98 4.62 20.38 -2.60
C ARG A 98 4.53 19.00 -1.95
N PHE A 99 5.55 18.18 -2.12
CA PHE A 99 5.55 16.84 -1.56
C PHE A 99 5.92 16.89 -0.07
N ALA A 100 5.01 16.41 0.77
CA ALA A 100 5.28 16.15 2.18
C ALA A 100 5.36 14.63 2.40
N PRO A 101 6.36 14.10 3.12
CA PRO A 101 6.46 12.67 3.43
C PRO A 101 5.23 12.14 4.17
N SER A 102 4.62 12.95 5.04
CA SER A 102 3.38 12.60 5.74
C SER A 102 2.22 12.29 4.79
N SER A 103 2.23 12.78 3.54
CA SER A 103 1.19 12.51 2.54
C SER A 103 1.14 11.03 2.10
N VAL A 104 2.20 10.26 2.35
CA VAL A 104 2.19 8.80 2.10
C VAL A 104 1.78 7.97 3.31
N ARG A 105 1.55 8.60 4.49
CA ARG A 105 1.18 7.90 5.74
C ARG A 105 0.00 6.96 5.53
N ALA A 106 -1.07 7.43 4.88
CA ALA A 106 -2.28 6.63 4.62
C ALA A 106 -2.02 5.33 3.83
N TYR A 107 -0.96 5.30 3.01
CA TYR A 107 -0.58 4.10 2.24
C TYR A 107 0.21 3.09 3.05
N CYS A 108 0.78 3.48 4.20
CA CYS A 108 1.61 2.61 5.02
C CYS A 108 0.80 1.60 5.85
N GLY A 109 -0.49 1.85 6.07
CA GLY A 109 -1.40 0.94 6.77
C GLY A 109 -1.60 -0.37 6.01
N ASP A 110 -1.95 -0.27 4.74
CA ASP A 110 -2.23 -1.42 3.88
C ASP A 110 -0.92 -2.06 3.34
N PRO A 111 -0.65 -3.36 3.61
CA PRO A 111 0.54 -4.05 3.12
C PRO A 111 0.74 -3.92 1.61
N CYS A 112 -0.34 -3.90 0.81
CA CYS A 112 -0.25 -3.83 -0.63
C CYS A 112 0.02 -2.41 -1.16
N PHE A 113 -0.15 -1.36 -0.33
CA PHE A 113 0.18 0.03 -0.66
C PHE A 113 1.53 0.48 -0.09
N ARG A 114 2.16 -0.28 0.82
CA ARG A 114 3.51 0.02 1.35
C ARG A 114 4.57 0.10 0.25
N VAL A 115 4.48 -0.75 -0.76
CA VAL A 115 5.39 -0.71 -1.92
C VAL A 115 5.23 0.61 -2.69
N VAL A 116 3.99 1.10 -2.82
CA VAL A 116 3.69 2.40 -3.44
C VAL A 116 4.28 3.54 -2.60
N ALA A 117 4.13 3.51 -1.28
CA ALA A 117 4.72 4.50 -0.38
C ALA A 117 6.25 4.52 -0.49
N ALA A 118 6.90 3.35 -0.48
CA ALA A 118 8.34 3.23 -0.61
C ALA A 118 8.86 3.75 -1.96
N GLU A 119 8.14 3.49 -3.05
CA GLU A 119 8.48 4.01 -4.38
C GLU A 119 8.32 5.54 -4.45
N ILE A 120 7.23 6.08 -3.89
CA ILE A 120 7.02 7.54 -3.85
C ILE A 120 8.16 8.22 -3.09
N LEU A 121 8.54 7.70 -1.93
CA LEU A 121 9.66 8.21 -1.15
C LEU A 121 10.99 8.06 -1.91
N ALA A 122 11.20 6.97 -2.65
CA ALA A 122 12.38 6.80 -3.48
C ALA A 122 12.51 7.91 -4.53
N ARG A 123 11.38 8.25 -5.18
CA ARG A 123 11.34 9.32 -6.18
C ARG A 123 11.42 10.72 -5.60
N ALA A 124 11.08 10.88 -4.33
CA ALA A 124 11.29 12.12 -3.59
C ALA A 124 12.75 12.28 -3.11
N GLY A 125 13.66 11.34 -3.43
CA GLY A 125 15.08 11.44 -3.12
C GLY A 125 15.50 10.79 -1.79
N TYR A 126 14.61 10.09 -1.09
CA TYR A 126 14.94 9.42 0.16
C TYR A 126 15.74 8.14 -0.07
N ASP A 127 16.80 7.95 0.72
CA ASP A 127 17.65 6.77 0.64
C ASP A 127 16.93 5.49 1.14
N GLY A 128 17.60 4.33 1.05
CA GLY A 128 17.02 3.06 1.51
C GLY A 128 16.71 2.99 3.01
N ALA A 129 17.53 3.60 3.86
CA ALA A 129 17.38 3.54 5.32
C ALA A 129 16.27 4.49 5.79
N GLN A 130 16.26 5.72 5.28
CA GLN A 130 15.24 6.75 5.53
C GLN A 130 13.86 6.26 5.10
N ARG A 131 13.75 5.64 3.91
CA ARG A 131 12.49 5.04 3.45
C ARG A 131 11.93 4.03 4.42
N ARG A 132 12.77 3.08 4.88
CA ARG A 132 12.36 2.04 5.83
C ARG A 132 11.94 2.65 7.17
N ARG A 133 12.69 3.64 7.65
CA ARG A 133 12.39 4.35 8.90
C ARG A 133 11.04 5.06 8.84
N LEU A 134 10.80 5.87 7.80
CA LEU A 134 9.55 6.61 7.61
C LEU A 134 8.35 5.67 7.47
N VAL A 135 8.48 4.60 6.68
CA VAL A 135 7.39 3.60 6.55
C VAL A 135 7.11 2.89 7.87
N ALA A 136 8.15 2.56 8.65
CA ALA A 136 7.98 1.93 9.96
C ALA A 136 7.32 2.88 10.97
N GLU A 137 7.70 4.16 10.96
CA GLU A 137 7.13 5.21 11.80
C GLU A 137 5.66 5.44 11.50
N PHE A 138 5.29 5.70 10.25
CA PHE A 138 3.90 5.87 9.83
C PHE A 138 3.05 4.63 10.14
N ARG A 139 3.62 3.43 10.07
CA ARG A 139 2.94 2.19 10.47
C ARG A 139 2.69 2.13 11.97
N ARG A 140 3.66 2.56 12.79
CA ARG A 140 3.49 2.60 14.26
C ARG A 140 2.39 3.59 14.64
N GLU A 141 2.40 4.78 14.06
CA GLU A 141 1.38 5.81 14.30
C GLU A 141 -0.02 5.33 13.90
N LEU A 142 -0.17 4.73 12.72
CA LEU A 142 -1.46 4.20 12.28
C LEU A 142 -1.97 3.09 13.21
N ARG A 143 -1.10 2.19 13.67
CA ARG A 143 -1.47 1.14 14.63
C ARG A 143 -1.84 1.68 16.00
N ALA A 144 -1.20 2.79 16.42
CA ALA A 144 -1.54 3.44 17.68
C ALA A 144 -2.92 4.09 17.59
N ALA A 145 -3.21 4.79 16.49
CA ALA A 145 -4.53 5.37 16.23
C ALA A 145 -5.63 4.30 16.15
N ASP A 146 -5.37 3.18 15.47
CA ASP A 146 -6.32 2.08 15.32
C ASP A 146 -6.64 1.41 16.67
N ARG A 147 -5.62 1.19 17.52
CA ARG A 147 -5.85 0.72 18.90
C ARG A 147 -6.69 1.70 19.70
N GLN A 148 -6.46 3.00 19.55
CA GLN A 148 -7.18 4.01 20.31
C GLN A 148 -8.68 4.00 19.97
N VAL A 149 -9.04 3.81 18.69
CA VAL A 149 -10.44 3.66 18.26
C VAL A 149 -11.09 2.41 18.88
N VAL A 150 -10.37 1.29 18.90
CA VAL A 150 -10.88 0.05 19.49
C VAL A 150 -11.14 0.19 21.00
N TYR A 151 -10.28 0.91 21.75
CA TYR A 151 -10.51 1.14 23.19
C TYR A 151 -11.73 2.04 23.48
N PHE A 152 -12.03 3.03 22.63
CA PHE A 152 -13.22 3.88 22.82
C PHE A 152 -14.54 3.14 22.57
N ASP A 153 -14.54 2.14 21.68
CA ASP A 153 -15.74 1.36 21.37
C ASP A 153 -16.12 0.41 22.53
N TYR A 154 -15.12 -0.21 23.18
CA TYR A 154 -15.34 -1.04 24.37
C TYR A 154 -15.85 -0.26 25.59
N GLN A 155 -15.49 1.02 25.73
CA GLN A 155 -15.98 1.85 26.84
C GLN A 155 -17.42 2.36 26.66
N ASN A 156 -17.95 2.32 25.43
CA ASN A 156 -19.30 2.78 25.11
C ASN A 156 -20.31 1.64 24.93
N GLN A 157 -19.92 0.38 25.14
CA GLN A 157 -20.88 -0.71 25.23
C GLN A 157 -21.63 -0.63 26.56
N PRO A 158 -22.94 -0.34 26.57
CA PRO A 158 -23.73 -0.47 27.79
C PRO A 158 -23.66 -1.93 28.25
N LEU A 159 -23.34 -2.14 29.52
CA LEU A 159 -23.38 -3.44 30.15
C LEU A 159 -24.83 -3.95 30.07
N GLU A 160 -25.12 -4.81 29.11
CA GLU A 160 -26.37 -5.58 29.12
C GLU A 160 -26.33 -6.47 30.35
N GLU A 161 -27.12 -6.09 31.34
CA GLU A 161 -27.27 -6.76 32.62
C GLU A 161 -27.83 -8.18 32.36
N PRO A 162 -27.16 -9.24 32.82
CA PRO A 162 -27.66 -10.60 32.64
C PRO A 162 -28.95 -10.76 33.46
N ARG A 163 -30.05 -11.08 32.77
CA ARG A 163 -31.32 -11.50 33.38
C ARG A 163 -31.28 -12.97 33.79
#